data_AF-A0A4V0XNN2-F1
#
_entry.id   AF-A0A4V0XNN2-F1
#
_cell.length_a   1.000
_cell.length_b   1.000
_cell.length_c   1.000
_cell.angle_alpha   90.00
_cell.angle_beta   90.00
_cell.angle_gamma   90.00
#
_symmetry.space_group_name_H-M   'P 1'
#
loop_
_entity.id
_entity.type
_entity.pdbx_description
1 polymer ?
#
loop_
_entity_poly.entity_id
_entity_poly.type
_entity_poly.pdbx_seq_one_letter_code
_entity_poly.pdbx_strand_id
1 'polypeptide(L)'
;MSENSETRPSADELVYNFRRERPTRRLGLVALGGLLFAAMGLFGWKMYGQSEPGGSNASGSGAVNAGGALTHTVAKGRLLVTVVAAGNMESAKNVEVKCQVAGGTTILKIVPEGTEVEAGKLLVTLDSSTIEDQLNAQKINLGKAQASKIQAEENFGAAEIAVQEYAEGIYVKELQTAEANINIAQENLRSSENLLEHTRKMSRKGFVTSLQVEADEFSVERSKLELQSARTAKDVLEKFSRRKMLKELEAKREAAGALVTSEQAAFNLEQVKKARLERQLANCEIKAPQNGIVIYANDQGGGRGMGSSSGVKIEEGATVRDAQTILRLPDLSNMQVKMTVHESKVERLKVGMPASVKISDREFQGKIVTIANQPEPGSWMNANLKEYATIVKIGGEADGLKPAMTAEVEVLIADLSDILTVPVSCVVEQGGRFNAWVVSGPNKFERRPLTVGLTNDKVFEIKDGLKEGDVVLLNPKAMVEEARKEEPRNGPQEGDTNKKFGAAALKSEPNGSEKKSHGGEKKVANDDKPAGAGPNAPATTSGGQPKAAGGFKMPTVAEIMKQDTDGDGKISKDEASEQLKSRWEQNDTDGDGFLDRKEAKEMVDRITKFIKERQAGGGGPGGAPAGPGGQ
;
A
#
# COMPACT_ATOMS: atom_id res chain seq x y z
N MET A 1 -6.51 -36.26 -63.06
CA MET A 1 -7.95 -35.98 -62.91
C MET A 1 -8.10 -34.54 -62.49
N SER A 2 -9.07 -33.90 -63.10
CA SER A 2 -9.24 -32.47 -63.34
C SER A 2 -9.72 -31.66 -62.13
N GLU A 3 -9.45 -30.35 -62.24
CA GLU A 3 -10.31 -29.23 -61.85
C GLU A 3 -10.74 -29.06 -60.38
N ASN A 4 -10.23 -28.00 -59.74
CA ASN A 4 -11.08 -26.81 -59.60
C ASN A 4 -10.25 -25.57 -59.27
N SER A 5 -10.30 -24.63 -60.21
CA SER A 5 -9.80 -23.26 -60.13
C SER A 5 -10.98 -22.34 -59.88
N GLU A 6 -10.96 -21.57 -58.79
CA GLU A 6 -11.75 -20.33 -58.73
C GLU A 6 -10.90 -19.19 -58.18
N THR A 7 -10.68 -18.26 -59.09
CA THR A 7 -9.96 -17.00 -59.02
C THR A 7 -10.69 -15.98 -58.14
N ARG A 8 -9.97 -15.37 -57.18
CA ARG A 8 -10.40 -14.14 -56.50
C ARG A 8 -9.89 -12.92 -57.29
N PRO A 9 -10.72 -11.92 -57.62
CA PRO A 9 -10.26 -10.70 -58.26
C PRO A 9 -9.64 -9.72 -57.25
N SER A 10 -8.68 -8.96 -57.75
CA SER A 10 -7.87 -7.93 -57.09
C SER A 10 -8.63 -6.64 -56.81
N ALA A 11 -8.10 -5.90 -55.84
CA ALA A 11 -8.54 -4.58 -55.40
C ALA A 11 -8.43 -3.53 -56.51
N ASP A 12 -9.58 -3.15 -57.08
CA ASP A 12 -9.81 -1.88 -57.77
C ASP A 12 -11.31 -1.77 -58.07
N GLU A 13 -12.08 -1.25 -57.11
CA GLU A 13 -13.40 -0.60 -57.26
C GLU A 13 -14.10 -0.61 -55.91
N LEU A 14 -14.01 0.48 -55.15
CA LEU A 14 -15.05 0.96 -54.22
C LEU A 14 -14.68 2.35 -53.68
N VAL A 15 -14.37 3.28 -54.59
CA VAL A 15 -14.32 4.72 -54.27
C VAL A 15 -15.13 5.48 -55.32
N TYR A 16 -16.42 5.63 -55.05
CA TYR A 16 -17.26 6.66 -55.65
C TYR A 16 -18.09 7.26 -54.50
N ASN A 17 -17.57 8.33 -53.89
CA ASN A 17 -17.96 9.72 -54.14
C ASN A 17 -19.09 10.19 -53.23
N PHE A 18 -18.77 11.04 -52.26
CA PHE A 18 -19.52 12.29 -52.14
C PHE A 18 -18.60 13.48 -51.88
N ARG A 19 -18.76 14.43 -52.80
CA ARG A 19 -17.97 15.60 -53.13
C ARG A 19 -18.15 16.69 -52.07
N ARG A 20 -17.03 17.32 -51.67
CA ARG A 20 -17.01 18.59 -50.93
C ARG A 20 -17.51 19.71 -51.83
N GLU A 21 -18.53 20.44 -51.38
CA GLU A 21 -18.90 21.75 -51.92
C GLU A 21 -18.60 22.86 -50.89
N ARG A 22 -17.73 23.77 -51.28
CA ARG A 22 -17.85 25.24 -51.08
C ARG A 22 -17.86 25.81 -52.51
N PRO A 23 -18.43 27.00 -52.85
CA PRO A 23 -18.39 28.22 -52.04
C PRO A 23 -19.58 29.23 -52.25
N THR A 24 -19.43 30.43 -51.67
CA THR A 24 -20.07 31.73 -52.02
C THR A 24 -21.48 31.99 -51.46
N ARG A 25 -21.93 33.21 -51.10
CA ARG A 25 -21.39 34.57 -50.93
C ARG A 25 -22.54 35.42 -50.31
N ARG A 26 -22.18 36.60 -49.76
CA ARG A 26 -22.96 37.84 -49.50
C ARG A 26 -23.54 37.99 -48.08
N LEU A 27 -22.97 38.91 -47.27
CA LEU A 27 -23.08 40.39 -47.24
C LEU A 27 -24.25 40.83 -46.35
N GLY A 28 -23.96 41.51 -45.24
CA GLY A 28 -24.98 42.27 -44.50
C GLY A 28 -24.61 42.60 -43.06
N LEU A 29 -24.14 43.83 -42.85
CA LEU A 29 -24.30 44.65 -41.64
C LEU A 29 -23.53 44.29 -40.36
N VAL A 30 -22.26 44.72 -40.38
CA VAL A 30 -21.68 45.47 -39.25
C VAL A 30 -22.43 46.80 -39.14
N ALA A 31 -23.10 47.04 -38.00
CA ALA A 31 -23.50 48.33 -37.41
C ALA A 31 -24.88 48.26 -36.72
N LEU A 32 -24.94 47.70 -35.50
CA LEU A 32 -25.93 48.09 -34.47
C LEU A 32 -25.61 47.39 -33.14
N GLY A 33 -24.49 47.79 -32.52
CA GLY A 33 -24.11 47.39 -31.16
C GLY A 33 -23.54 48.54 -30.34
N GLY A 34 -23.80 49.78 -30.77
CA GLY A 34 -23.38 51.02 -30.13
C GLY A 34 -24.59 51.88 -29.80
N LEU A 35 -25.48 51.38 -28.92
CA LEU A 35 -26.55 52.18 -28.29
C LEU A 35 -27.23 51.44 -27.12
N LEU A 36 -26.45 50.80 -26.24
CA LEU A 36 -26.95 50.21 -24.99
C LEU A 36 -25.99 50.47 -23.81
N PHE A 37 -25.36 51.65 -23.79
CA PHE A 37 -24.55 52.14 -22.66
C PHE A 37 -24.90 53.57 -22.21
N ALA A 38 -26.06 54.09 -22.62
CA ALA A 38 -26.53 55.44 -22.27
C ALA A 38 -28.03 55.49 -21.89
N ALA A 39 -28.60 54.40 -21.38
CA ALA A 39 -30.01 54.33 -20.94
C ALA A 39 -30.25 53.48 -19.68
N MET A 40 -29.25 53.34 -18.79
CA MET A 40 -29.41 52.86 -17.41
C MET A 40 -28.79 53.84 -16.39
N GLY A 41 -28.66 55.11 -16.77
CA GLY A 41 -28.23 56.20 -15.89
C GLY A 41 -29.37 57.10 -15.40
N LEU A 42 -30.62 56.84 -15.78
CA LEU A 42 -31.79 57.67 -15.45
C LEU A 42 -33.06 56.83 -15.27
N PHE A 43 -33.00 55.78 -14.46
CA PHE A 43 -34.18 54.99 -14.06
C PHE A 43 -34.21 54.67 -12.56
N GLY A 44 -33.63 55.56 -11.74
CA GLY A 44 -33.50 55.40 -10.29
C GLY A 44 -34.08 56.54 -9.45
N TRP A 45 -34.95 57.41 -10.00
CA TRP A 45 -35.49 58.54 -9.22
C TRP A 45 -36.96 58.90 -9.47
N LYS A 46 -37.76 58.03 -10.11
CA LYS A 46 -39.19 58.33 -10.34
C LYS A 46 -40.10 57.10 -10.34
N MET A 47 -40.03 56.30 -9.27
CA MET A 47 -41.07 55.33 -8.89
C MET A 47 -40.88 54.96 -7.41
N TYR A 48 -41.11 55.93 -6.53
CA TYR A 48 -41.37 55.67 -5.13
C TYR A 48 -42.34 56.73 -4.63
N GLY A 49 -43.62 56.43 -4.78
CA GLY A 49 -44.73 57.27 -4.38
C GLY A 49 -45.98 56.42 -4.23
N GLN A 50 -46.32 56.14 -2.96
CA GLN A 50 -47.64 55.76 -2.43
C GLN A 50 -48.35 54.52 -3.01
N SER A 51 -48.40 53.46 -2.20
CA SER A 51 -49.69 52.86 -1.82
C SER A 51 -49.57 52.23 -0.43
N GLU A 52 -50.64 52.39 0.35
CA GLU A 52 -50.80 52.00 1.76
C GLU A 52 -50.75 50.47 1.96
N PRO A 53 -50.65 50.01 3.22
CA PRO A 53 -51.85 49.32 3.69
C PRO A 53 -52.24 49.68 5.13
N GLY A 54 -53.55 49.82 5.34
CA GLY A 54 -54.18 49.85 6.64
C GLY A 54 -54.20 48.48 7.32
N GLY A 55 -53.88 48.51 8.62
CA GLY A 55 -54.56 47.81 9.72
C GLY A 55 -54.78 46.29 9.66
N SER A 56 -54.13 45.54 10.56
CA SER A 56 -54.71 45.28 11.89
C SER A 56 -53.83 44.39 12.78
N ASN A 57 -53.71 44.83 14.04
CA ASN A 57 -53.49 44.12 15.31
C ASN A 57 -52.28 43.17 15.49
N ALA A 58 -51.25 43.67 16.20
CA ALA A 58 -50.64 42.94 17.33
C ALA A 58 -49.80 43.88 18.23
N SER A 59 -50.28 44.04 19.47
CA SER A 59 -49.59 44.31 20.74
C SER A 59 -48.31 45.17 20.76
N GLY A 60 -48.42 46.34 21.37
CA GLY A 60 -47.34 47.30 21.51
C GLY A 60 -46.18 46.91 22.42
N SER A 61 -45.01 47.41 22.06
CA SER A 61 -43.96 47.83 23.00
C SER A 61 -43.30 49.08 22.40
N GLY A 62 -43.66 50.24 22.93
CA GLY A 62 -43.21 51.54 22.42
C GLY A 62 -41.73 51.80 22.72
N ALA A 63 -40.96 52.15 21.69
CA ALA A 63 -39.70 52.86 21.86
C ALA A 63 -40.02 54.31 22.26
N VAL A 64 -39.85 54.64 23.54
CA VAL A 64 -40.01 56.00 24.06
C VAL A 64 -38.71 56.78 23.82
N ASN A 65 -38.81 57.83 23.00
CA ASN A 65 -37.76 58.83 22.84
C ASN A 65 -37.82 59.81 24.01
N ALA A 66 -36.84 59.74 24.92
CA ALA A 66 -36.61 60.74 25.94
C ALA A 66 -35.16 61.25 25.82
N GLY A 67 -35.00 62.45 25.25
CA GLY A 67 -33.75 63.23 25.31
C GLY A 67 -32.53 62.62 24.61
N GLY A 68 -32.53 62.54 23.28
CA GLY A 68 -31.33 62.31 22.45
C GLY A 68 -30.59 60.97 22.62
N ALA A 69 -31.00 60.15 23.58
CA ALA A 69 -30.46 58.83 23.86
C ALA A 69 -31.30 57.76 23.18
N LEU A 70 -30.67 56.96 22.32
CA LEU A 70 -31.30 55.76 21.79
C LEU A 70 -31.35 54.72 22.91
N THR A 71 -32.54 54.28 23.29
CA THR A 71 -32.74 53.28 24.34
C THR A 71 -33.44 52.03 23.81
N HIS A 72 -33.13 50.88 24.39
CA HIS A 72 -33.77 49.60 24.08
C HIS A 72 -34.38 49.01 25.34
N THR A 73 -35.62 48.54 25.27
CA THR A 73 -36.28 47.84 26.38
C THR A 73 -35.88 46.37 26.33
N VAL A 74 -35.35 45.85 27.44
CA VAL A 74 -34.98 44.44 27.56
C VAL A 74 -36.25 43.59 27.46
N ALA A 75 -36.32 42.76 26.42
CA ALA A 75 -37.42 41.85 26.20
C ALA A 75 -36.89 40.42 26.03
N LYS A 76 -37.77 39.45 26.30
CA LYS A 76 -37.49 38.06 25.94
C LYS A 76 -37.54 37.88 24.43
N GLY A 77 -36.54 37.21 23.89
CA GLY A 77 -36.39 36.97 22.46
C GLY A 77 -35.91 35.56 22.17
N ARG A 78 -35.93 35.21 20.87
CA ARG A 78 -35.28 33.99 20.37
C ARG A 78 -33.86 34.33 19.96
N LEU A 79 -32.88 33.61 20.51
CA LEU A 79 -31.48 33.69 20.11
C LEU A 79 -31.13 32.46 19.28
N LEU A 80 -30.86 32.69 18.00
CA LEU A 80 -30.22 31.71 17.13
C LEU A 80 -28.72 31.98 17.14
N VAL A 81 -27.96 30.98 17.58
CA VAL A 81 -26.49 30.99 17.54
C VAL A 81 -26.08 30.08 16.40
N THR A 82 -25.61 30.68 15.31
CA THR A 82 -25.13 29.94 14.15
C THR A 82 -23.65 30.18 13.91
N VAL A 83 -22.98 29.19 13.34
CA VAL A 83 -21.63 29.34 12.81
C VAL A 83 -21.69 29.14 11.32
N VAL A 84 -21.38 30.21 10.60
CA VAL A 84 -21.21 30.19 9.15
C VAL A 84 -19.75 29.87 8.83
N ALA A 85 -19.56 28.89 7.96
CA ALA A 85 -18.26 28.52 7.43
C ALA A 85 -18.38 28.17 5.93
N ALA A 86 -17.31 28.46 5.18
CA ALA A 86 -17.20 28.03 3.81
C ALA A 86 -16.74 26.56 3.77
N GLY A 87 -17.24 25.81 2.80
CA GLY A 87 -16.81 24.44 2.54
C GLY A 87 -16.84 24.10 1.07
N ASN A 88 -16.19 22.99 0.77
CA ASN A 88 -16.16 22.42 -0.57
C ASN A 88 -16.94 21.12 -0.57
N MET A 89 -17.69 20.90 -1.64
CA MET A 89 -18.41 19.66 -1.84
C MET A 89 -17.44 18.55 -2.24
N GLU A 90 -17.53 17.42 -1.56
CA GLU A 90 -16.79 16.20 -1.88
C GLU A 90 -17.74 15.00 -1.87
N SER A 91 -17.35 13.93 -2.59
CA SER A 91 -18.07 12.67 -2.47
C SER A 91 -17.62 11.96 -1.19
N ALA A 92 -18.57 11.40 -0.45
CA ALA A 92 -18.28 10.56 0.71
C ALA A 92 -17.45 9.33 0.35
N LYS A 93 -17.55 8.85 -0.90
CA LYS A 93 -16.84 7.67 -1.39
C LYS A 93 -16.18 7.96 -2.72
N ASN A 94 -14.90 8.32 -2.65
CA ASN A 94 -14.05 8.50 -3.82
C ASN A 94 -13.16 7.27 -4.03
N VAL A 95 -13.29 6.62 -5.18
CA VAL A 95 -12.42 5.50 -5.55
C VAL A 95 -11.41 5.98 -6.60
N GLU A 96 -10.13 5.82 -6.27
CA GLU A 96 -9.03 6.06 -7.19
C GLU A 96 -8.77 4.81 -8.03
N VAL A 97 -8.84 4.97 -9.35
CA VAL A 97 -8.54 3.93 -10.31
C VAL A 97 -7.10 4.10 -10.76
N LYS A 98 -6.28 3.09 -10.42
CA LYS A 98 -4.83 3.09 -10.63
C LYS A 98 -4.44 2.07 -11.69
N CYS A 99 -3.33 2.34 -12.38
CA CYS A 99 -2.69 1.35 -13.22
C CYS A 99 -2.19 0.18 -12.33
N GLN A 100 -2.53 -1.05 -12.72
CA GLN A 100 -2.06 -2.28 -12.04
C GLN A 100 -1.16 -3.13 -12.95
N VAL A 101 -0.73 -2.57 -14.08
CA VAL A 101 0.15 -3.22 -15.04
C VAL A 101 1.59 -2.93 -14.66
N ALA A 102 2.33 -3.98 -14.28
CA ALA A 102 3.71 -3.86 -13.87
C ALA A 102 4.59 -3.38 -15.04
N GLY A 103 5.44 -2.38 -14.80
CA GLY A 103 6.31 -1.77 -15.82
C GLY A 103 5.69 -0.57 -16.55
N GLY A 104 4.39 -0.34 -16.37
CA GLY A 104 3.67 0.73 -17.08
C GLY A 104 3.34 0.38 -18.54
N THR A 105 2.40 1.11 -19.11
CA THR A 105 1.89 0.88 -20.47
C THR A 105 1.21 2.15 -20.99
N THR A 106 0.82 2.16 -22.26
CA THR A 106 0.18 3.30 -22.92
C THR A 106 -1.33 3.15 -22.88
N ILE A 107 -2.04 4.25 -22.66
CA ILE A 107 -3.50 4.29 -22.74
C ILE A 107 -3.91 4.28 -24.22
N LEU A 108 -4.64 3.25 -24.66
CA LEU A 108 -5.21 3.21 -26.01
C LEU A 108 -6.53 3.97 -26.07
N LYS A 109 -7.38 3.78 -25.05
CA LYS A 109 -8.71 4.38 -24.99
C LYS A 109 -9.06 4.73 -23.55
N ILE A 110 -9.67 5.89 -23.35
CA ILE A 110 -10.16 6.34 -22.05
C ILE A 110 -11.56 6.97 -22.19
N VAL A 111 -12.44 6.70 -21.23
CA VAL A 111 -13.77 7.33 -21.20
C VAL A 111 -13.62 8.84 -20.95
N PRO A 112 -14.30 9.71 -21.73
CA PRO A 112 -14.21 11.16 -21.56
C PRO A 112 -14.54 11.62 -20.13
N GLU A 113 -13.79 12.61 -19.67
CA GLU A 113 -14.05 13.27 -18.39
C GLU A 113 -15.47 13.86 -18.33
N GLY A 114 -16.10 13.76 -17.16
CA GLY A 114 -17.48 14.21 -16.93
C GLY A 114 -18.55 13.19 -17.33
N THR A 115 -18.17 12.03 -17.88
CA THR A 115 -19.12 10.97 -18.22
C THR A 115 -19.54 10.18 -16.98
N GLU A 116 -20.83 9.91 -16.81
CA GLU A 116 -21.35 9.00 -15.79
C GLU A 116 -21.17 7.54 -16.22
N VAL A 117 -20.70 6.73 -15.29
CA VAL A 117 -20.41 5.31 -15.50
C VAL A 117 -21.05 4.46 -14.42
N GLU A 118 -21.56 3.31 -14.84
CA GLU A 118 -22.04 2.26 -13.95
C GLU A 118 -20.90 1.30 -13.59
N ALA A 119 -21.03 0.64 -12.44
CA ALA A 119 -20.11 -0.40 -12.00
C ALA A 119 -19.95 -1.50 -13.06
N GLY A 120 -18.72 -1.90 -13.33
CA GLY A 120 -18.37 -2.91 -14.32
C GLY A 120 -18.14 -2.39 -15.75
N LYS A 121 -18.49 -1.12 -16.04
CA LYS A 121 -18.22 -0.52 -17.35
C LYS A 121 -16.72 -0.34 -17.58
N LEU A 122 -16.25 -0.61 -18.80
CA LEU A 122 -14.85 -0.41 -19.20
C LEU A 122 -14.53 1.10 -19.20
N LEU A 123 -13.47 1.48 -18.48
CA LEU A 123 -13.02 2.86 -18.33
C LEU A 123 -11.78 3.16 -19.17
N VAL A 124 -10.80 2.28 -19.07
CA VAL A 124 -9.48 2.45 -19.69
C VAL A 124 -9.09 1.13 -20.34
N THR A 125 -8.68 1.21 -21.60
CA THR A 125 -8.00 0.12 -22.29
C THR A 125 -6.54 0.51 -22.44
N LEU A 126 -5.67 -0.27 -21.83
CA LEU A 126 -4.22 -0.14 -21.93
C LEU A 126 -3.68 -1.02 -23.06
N ASP A 127 -2.51 -0.68 -23.59
CA ASP A 127 -1.84 -1.49 -24.60
C ASP A 127 -1.45 -2.86 -24.03
N SER A 128 -2.05 -3.91 -24.58
CA SER A 128 -1.87 -5.31 -24.21
C SER A 128 -0.93 -6.07 -25.14
N SER A 129 -0.51 -5.49 -26.28
CA SER A 129 0.21 -6.19 -27.35
C SER A 129 1.45 -6.95 -26.85
N THR A 130 2.28 -6.27 -26.05
CA THR A 130 3.49 -6.86 -25.46
C THR A 130 3.19 -8.02 -24.50
N ILE A 131 2.11 -7.92 -23.72
CA ILE A 131 1.71 -8.96 -22.76
C ILE A 131 1.07 -10.15 -23.49
N GLU A 132 0.32 -9.90 -24.56
CA GLU A 132 -0.25 -10.94 -25.42
C GLU A 132 0.83 -11.76 -26.12
N ASP A 133 1.85 -11.10 -26.68
CA ASP A 133 3.00 -11.77 -27.28
C ASP A 133 3.76 -12.62 -26.26
N GLN A 134 4.01 -12.07 -25.07
CA GLN A 134 4.61 -12.82 -23.96
C GLN A 134 3.74 -14.01 -23.53
N LEU A 135 2.42 -13.83 -23.46
CA LEU A 135 1.48 -14.90 -23.10
C LEU A 135 1.48 -16.01 -24.16
N ASN A 136 1.54 -15.65 -25.44
CA ASN A 136 1.60 -16.61 -26.54
C ASN A 136 2.93 -17.39 -26.53
N ALA A 137 4.05 -16.71 -26.34
CA ALA A 137 5.35 -17.37 -26.14
C ALA A 137 5.33 -18.30 -24.90
N GLN A 138 4.71 -17.86 -23.81
CA GLN A 138 4.58 -18.63 -22.58
C GLN A 138 3.68 -19.86 -22.74
N LYS A 139 2.61 -19.78 -23.54
CA LYS A 139 1.77 -20.94 -23.90
C LYS A 139 2.57 -21.99 -24.67
N ILE A 140 3.45 -21.56 -25.58
CA ILE A 140 4.35 -22.48 -26.31
C ILE A 140 5.31 -23.18 -25.33
N ASN A 141 5.90 -22.43 -24.40
CA ASN A 141 6.80 -22.99 -23.39
C ASN A 141 6.08 -23.98 -22.46
N LEU A 142 4.86 -23.66 -22.03
CA LEU A 142 4.01 -24.57 -21.27
C LEU A 142 3.69 -25.84 -22.06
N GLY A 143 3.40 -25.72 -23.37
CA GLY A 143 3.20 -26.87 -24.25
C GLY A 143 4.44 -27.76 -24.36
N LYS A 144 5.64 -27.17 -24.47
CA LYS A 144 6.92 -27.90 -24.45
C LYS A 144 7.16 -28.62 -23.12
N ALA A 145 6.90 -27.94 -22.00
CA ALA A 145 7.01 -28.54 -20.67
C ALA A 145 6.00 -29.68 -20.48
N GLN A 146 4.77 -29.52 -20.98
CA GLN A 146 3.76 -30.58 -20.95
C GLN A 146 4.18 -31.79 -21.78
N ALA A 147 4.72 -31.58 -22.98
CA ALA A 147 5.22 -32.68 -23.82
C ALA A 147 6.38 -33.41 -23.15
N SER A 148 7.32 -32.67 -22.53
CA SER A 148 8.46 -33.23 -21.81
C SER A 148 8.02 -34.05 -20.59
N LYS A 149 7.01 -33.54 -19.86
CA LYS A 149 6.38 -34.24 -18.74
C LYS A 149 5.74 -35.56 -19.20
N ILE A 150 4.94 -35.54 -20.26
CA ILE A 150 4.31 -36.75 -20.83
C ILE A 150 5.38 -37.76 -21.25
N GLN A 151 6.44 -37.31 -21.94
CA GLN A 151 7.54 -38.18 -22.34
C GLN A 151 8.23 -38.83 -21.13
N ALA A 152 8.43 -38.08 -20.05
CA ALA A 152 8.99 -38.63 -18.81
C ALA A 152 8.03 -39.65 -18.15
N GLU A 153 6.72 -39.40 -18.15
CA GLU A 153 5.71 -40.32 -17.62
C GLU A 153 5.66 -41.64 -18.42
N GLU A 154 5.71 -41.56 -19.75
CA GLU A 154 5.77 -42.74 -20.63
C GLU A 154 7.06 -43.54 -20.41
N ASN A 155 8.21 -42.85 -20.28
CA ASN A 155 9.48 -43.50 -19.97
C ASN A 155 9.46 -44.20 -18.60
N PHE A 156 8.81 -43.60 -17.60
CA PHE A 156 8.62 -44.21 -16.29
C PHE A 156 7.71 -45.44 -16.37
N GLY A 157 6.59 -45.34 -17.09
CA GLY A 157 5.68 -46.45 -17.32
C GLY A 157 6.36 -47.63 -18.04
N ALA A 158 7.17 -47.35 -19.06
CA ALA A 158 7.96 -48.37 -19.75
C ALA A 158 8.98 -49.06 -18.81
N ALA A 159 9.65 -48.29 -17.94
CA ALA A 159 10.58 -48.84 -16.95
C ALA A 159 9.86 -49.69 -15.88
N GLU A 160 8.65 -49.30 -15.47
CA GLU A 160 7.82 -50.06 -14.54
C GLU A 160 7.37 -51.39 -15.14
N ILE A 161 6.89 -51.38 -16.40
CA ILE A 161 6.54 -52.60 -17.13
C ILE A 161 7.75 -53.53 -17.24
N ALA A 162 8.94 -53.00 -17.53
CA ALA A 162 10.15 -53.82 -17.64
C ALA A 162 10.52 -54.53 -16.32
N VAL A 163 10.34 -53.88 -15.16
CA VAL A 163 10.53 -54.51 -13.84
C VAL A 163 9.54 -55.66 -13.66
N GLN A 164 8.26 -55.43 -13.99
CA GLN A 164 7.21 -56.42 -13.84
C GLN A 164 7.39 -57.61 -14.80
N GLU A 165 7.70 -57.36 -16.07
CA GLU A 165 7.96 -58.36 -17.09
C GLU A 165 9.11 -59.30 -16.68
N TYR A 166 10.18 -58.73 -16.12
CA TYR A 166 11.29 -59.54 -15.62
C TYR A 166 10.87 -60.39 -14.42
N ALA A 167 10.21 -59.78 -13.43
CA ALA A 167 9.87 -60.43 -12.17
C ALA A 167 8.83 -61.55 -12.33
N GLU A 168 7.79 -61.32 -13.14
CA GLU A 168 6.65 -62.23 -13.30
C GLU A 168 6.76 -63.14 -14.52
N GLY A 169 7.48 -62.72 -15.57
CA GLY A 169 7.59 -63.45 -16.83
C GLY A 169 8.94 -64.15 -16.99
N ILE A 170 9.97 -63.36 -17.27
CA ILE A 170 11.29 -63.87 -17.70
C ILE A 170 11.92 -64.73 -16.62
N TYR A 171 11.98 -64.23 -15.38
CA TYR A 171 12.60 -64.95 -14.27
C TYR A 171 11.89 -66.27 -13.95
N VAL A 172 10.55 -66.29 -14.00
CA VAL A 172 9.76 -67.52 -13.75
C VAL A 172 10.07 -68.57 -14.81
N LYS A 173 10.15 -68.18 -16.09
CA LYS A 173 10.52 -69.07 -17.19
C LYS A 173 11.95 -69.63 -17.04
N GLU A 174 12.91 -68.78 -16.66
CA GLU A 174 14.30 -69.19 -16.43
C GLU A 174 14.41 -70.17 -15.26
N LEU A 175 13.67 -69.92 -14.17
CA LEU A 175 13.62 -70.79 -13.01
C LEU A 175 13.01 -72.16 -13.34
N GLN A 176 11.90 -72.20 -14.08
CA GLN A 176 11.30 -73.46 -14.56
C GLN A 176 12.27 -74.26 -15.43
N THR A 177 13.03 -73.59 -16.29
CA THR A 177 14.03 -74.24 -17.15
C THR A 177 15.18 -74.82 -16.31
N ALA A 178 15.66 -74.08 -15.31
CA ALA A 178 16.69 -74.55 -14.40
C ALA A 178 16.22 -75.75 -13.57
N GLU A 179 14.97 -75.75 -13.10
CA GLU A 179 14.36 -76.86 -12.38
C GLU A 179 14.17 -78.11 -13.26
N ALA A 180 13.72 -77.92 -14.51
CA ALA A 180 13.64 -79.01 -15.47
C ALA A 180 15.00 -79.66 -15.71
N ASN A 181 16.07 -78.88 -15.85
CA ASN A 181 17.43 -79.39 -16.02
C ASN A 181 17.93 -80.15 -14.79
N ILE A 182 17.61 -79.69 -13.58
CA ILE A 182 17.93 -80.42 -12.34
C ILE A 182 17.21 -81.76 -12.32
N ASN A 183 15.92 -81.80 -12.68
CA ASN A 183 15.13 -83.03 -12.71
C ASN A 183 15.71 -84.03 -13.73
N ILE A 184 16.07 -83.58 -14.93
CA ILE A 184 16.71 -84.43 -15.96
C ILE A 184 18.04 -84.99 -15.44
N ALA A 185 18.90 -84.15 -14.87
CA ALA A 185 20.19 -84.58 -14.33
C ALA A 185 20.03 -85.55 -13.14
N GLN A 186 18.99 -85.37 -12.33
CA GLN A 186 18.65 -86.25 -11.21
C GLN A 186 18.17 -87.62 -11.70
N GLU A 187 17.32 -87.68 -12.72
CA GLU A 187 16.89 -88.96 -13.31
C GLU A 187 18.05 -89.67 -14.02
N ASN A 188 18.95 -88.94 -14.68
CA ASN A 188 20.16 -89.52 -15.26
C ASN A 188 21.06 -90.15 -14.19
N LEU A 189 21.27 -89.44 -13.06
CA LEU A 189 22.03 -89.98 -11.93
C LEU A 189 21.38 -91.26 -11.38
N ARG A 190 20.06 -91.23 -11.16
CA ARG A 190 19.32 -92.39 -10.67
C ARG A 190 19.44 -93.59 -11.63
N SER A 191 19.37 -93.34 -12.93
CA SER A 191 19.55 -94.38 -13.96
C SER A 191 20.97 -94.98 -13.90
N SER A 192 22.01 -94.14 -13.86
CA SER A 192 23.41 -94.57 -13.73
C SER A 192 23.66 -95.37 -12.44
N GLU A 193 23.06 -94.96 -11.31
CA GLU A 193 23.19 -95.66 -10.03
C GLU A 193 22.55 -97.05 -10.06
N ASN A 194 21.35 -97.16 -10.64
CA ASN A 194 20.67 -98.45 -10.83
C ASN A 194 21.49 -99.38 -11.73
N LEU A 195 22.07 -98.85 -12.81
CA LEU A 195 22.93 -99.61 -13.72
C LEU A 195 24.19 -100.11 -13.00
N LEU A 196 24.88 -99.24 -12.25
CA LEU A 196 26.04 -99.62 -11.46
C LEU A 196 25.69 -100.70 -10.43
N GLU A 197 24.54 -100.60 -9.76
CA GLU A 197 24.09 -101.62 -8.80
C GLU A 197 23.88 -102.98 -9.49
N HIS A 198 23.28 -102.98 -10.67
CA HIS A 198 23.12 -104.17 -11.49
C HIS A 198 24.47 -104.75 -11.93
N THR A 199 25.37 -103.93 -12.46
CA THR A 199 26.72 -104.36 -12.89
C THR A 199 27.53 -104.93 -11.72
N ARG A 200 27.46 -104.31 -10.53
CA ARG A 200 28.08 -104.84 -9.30
C ARG A 200 27.53 -106.21 -8.91
N LYS A 201 26.20 -106.43 -9.00
CA LYS A 201 25.58 -107.74 -8.74
C LYS A 201 26.04 -108.80 -9.74
N MET A 202 26.18 -108.44 -11.01
CA MET A 202 26.63 -109.37 -12.06
C MET A 202 28.13 -109.68 -11.98
N SER A 203 28.95 -108.70 -11.60
CA SER A 203 30.38 -108.89 -11.32
C SER A 203 30.62 -109.85 -10.16
N ARG A 204 29.84 -109.75 -9.06
CA ARG A 204 29.90 -110.72 -7.93
C ARG A 204 29.60 -112.16 -8.34
N LYS A 205 28.82 -112.35 -9.40
CA LYS A 205 28.50 -113.67 -9.97
C LYS A 205 29.51 -114.13 -11.04
N GLY A 206 30.51 -113.32 -11.37
CA GLY A 206 31.56 -113.63 -12.35
C GLY A 206 31.22 -113.33 -13.81
N PHE A 207 30.10 -112.66 -14.09
CA PHE A 207 29.64 -112.41 -15.48
C PHE A 207 30.21 -111.13 -16.11
N VAL A 208 30.89 -110.27 -15.35
CA VAL A 208 31.36 -108.95 -15.81
C VAL A 208 32.75 -108.65 -15.25
N THR A 209 33.59 -107.96 -16.03
CA THR A 209 34.97 -107.57 -15.65
C THR A 209 35.00 -106.43 -14.63
N SER A 210 36.11 -106.31 -13.88
CA SER A 210 36.34 -105.18 -12.97
C SER A 210 36.39 -103.83 -13.69
N LEU A 211 36.96 -103.80 -14.90
CA LEU A 211 37.04 -102.61 -15.73
C LEU A 211 35.65 -102.05 -16.09
N GLN A 212 34.66 -102.93 -16.29
CA GLN A 212 33.28 -102.51 -16.56
C GLN A 212 32.64 -101.85 -15.33
N VAL A 213 32.89 -102.38 -14.13
CA VAL A 213 32.39 -101.79 -12.87
C VAL A 213 32.97 -100.40 -12.69
N GLU A 214 34.27 -100.23 -12.91
CA GLU A 214 34.96 -98.93 -12.81
C GLU A 214 34.42 -97.91 -13.83
N ALA A 215 34.10 -98.33 -15.05
CA ALA A 215 33.48 -97.48 -16.06
C ALA A 215 32.06 -97.00 -15.65
N ASP A 216 31.25 -97.87 -15.06
CA ASP A 216 29.92 -97.50 -14.54
C ASP A 216 30.02 -96.62 -13.29
N GLU A 217 31.03 -96.84 -12.42
CA GLU A 217 31.33 -95.96 -11.29
C GLU A 217 31.68 -94.54 -11.75
N PHE A 218 32.56 -94.43 -12.75
CA PHE A 218 32.87 -93.14 -13.36
C PHE A 218 31.65 -92.48 -14.01
N SER A 219 30.75 -93.28 -14.60
CA SER A 219 29.51 -92.78 -15.19
C SER A 219 28.57 -92.19 -14.13
N VAL A 220 28.44 -92.83 -12.96
CA VAL A 220 27.72 -92.27 -11.81
C VAL A 220 28.34 -90.97 -11.34
N GLU A 221 29.67 -90.93 -11.21
CA GLU A 221 30.38 -89.73 -10.76
C GLU A 221 30.21 -88.55 -11.72
N ARG A 222 30.25 -88.83 -13.03
CA ARG A 222 29.89 -87.85 -14.06
C ARG A 222 28.46 -87.34 -13.91
N SER A 223 27.47 -88.21 -13.75
CA SER A 223 26.07 -87.79 -13.54
C SER A 223 25.88 -86.97 -12.27
N LYS A 224 26.65 -87.25 -11.20
CA LYS A 224 26.65 -86.43 -9.98
C LYS A 224 27.18 -85.01 -10.25
N LEU A 225 28.27 -84.89 -10.99
CA LEU A 225 28.83 -83.59 -11.40
C LEU A 225 27.85 -82.81 -12.27
N GLU A 226 27.15 -83.48 -13.19
CA GLU A 226 26.10 -82.87 -14.02
C GLU A 226 24.94 -82.33 -13.16
N LEU A 227 24.46 -83.10 -12.18
CA LEU A 227 23.44 -82.65 -11.22
C LEU A 227 23.94 -81.47 -10.37
N GLN A 228 25.18 -81.52 -9.89
CA GLN A 228 25.78 -80.43 -9.12
C GLN A 228 25.91 -79.16 -9.95
N SER A 229 26.31 -79.28 -11.22
CA SER A 229 26.36 -78.17 -12.18
C SER A 229 24.98 -77.54 -12.39
N ALA A 230 23.94 -78.35 -12.62
CA ALA A 230 22.57 -77.87 -12.78
C ALA A 230 22.03 -77.16 -11.53
N ARG A 231 22.31 -77.69 -10.33
CA ARG A 231 21.97 -77.04 -9.05
C ARG A 231 22.72 -75.72 -8.87
N THR A 232 24.01 -75.68 -9.20
CA THR A 232 24.82 -74.46 -9.13
C THR A 232 24.27 -73.39 -10.07
N ALA A 233 23.83 -73.77 -11.27
CA ALA A 233 23.21 -72.84 -12.22
C ALA A 233 21.93 -72.20 -11.67
N LYS A 234 21.05 -72.98 -11.02
CA LYS A 234 19.86 -72.45 -10.32
C LYS A 234 20.25 -71.50 -9.18
N ASP A 235 21.21 -71.89 -8.36
CA ASP A 235 21.71 -71.07 -7.25
C ASP A 235 22.27 -69.73 -7.73
N VAL A 236 23.00 -69.73 -8.85
CA VAL A 236 23.53 -68.51 -9.46
C VAL A 236 22.40 -67.60 -9.95
N LEU A 237 21.39 -68.19 -10.59
CA LEU A 237 20.20 -67.48 -11.07
C LEU A 237 19.45 -66.78 -9.92
N GLU A 238 19.15 -67.51 -8.85
CA GLU A 238 18.38 -66.97 -7.71
C GLU A 238 19.18 -65.96 -6.88
N LYS A 239 20.43 -66.30 -6.54
CA LYS A 239 21.23 -65.51 -5.60
C LYS A 239 21.90 -64.32 -6.27
N PHE A 240 22.27 -64.40 -7.55
CA PHE A 240 23.05 -63.33 -8.19
C PHE A 240 22.30 -62.70 -9.34
N SER A 241 21.90 -63.47 -10.35
CA SER A 241 21.32 -62.93 -11.59
C SER A 241 20.02 -62.17 -11.33
N ARG A 242 19.08 -62.75 -10.57
CA ARG A 242 17.81 -62.11 -10.21
C ARG A 242 18.05 -60.79 -9.48
N ARG A 243 18.83 -60.82 -8.39
CA ARG A 243 19.10 -59.63 -7.57
C ARG A 243 19.80 -58.53 -8.37
N LYS A 244 20.75 -58.90 -9.22
CA LYS A 244 21.45 -57.96 -10.09
C LYS A 244 20.50 -57.28 -11.07
N MET A 245 19.74 -58.06 -11.84
CA MET A 245 18.84 -57.49 -12.86
C MET A 245 17.70 -56.70 -12.27
N LEU A 246 17.07 -57.20 -11.20
CA LEU A 246 15.96 -56.52 -10.55
C LEU A 246 16.43 -55.16 -10.02
N LYS A 247 17.58 -55.11 -9.33
CA LYS A 247 18.17 -53.85 -8.85
C LYS A 247 18.54 -52.89 -9.98
N GLU A 248 19.03 -53.40 -11.11
CA GLU A 248 19.33 -52.57 -12.29
C GLU A 248 18.06 -51.96 -12.88
N LEU A 249 16.98 -52.73 -13.02
CA LEU A 249 15.70 -52.27 -13.55
C LEU A 249 15.00 -51.30 -12.58
N GLU A 250 15.03 -51.58 -11.28
CA GLU A 250 14.54 -50.68 -10.24
C GLU A 250 15.27 -49.34 -10.25
N ALA A 251 16.60 -49.35 -10.39
CA ALA A 251 17.37 -48.12 -10.49
C ALA A 251 16.99 -47.29 -11.74
N LYS A 252 16.71 -47.96 -12.87
CA LYS A 252 16.19 -47.29 -14.08
C LYS A 252 14.80 -46.70 -13.85
N ARG A 253 13.91 -47.44 -13.18
CA ARG A 253 12.57 -46.96 -12.80
C ARG A 253 12.65 -45.76 -11.87
N GLU A 254 13.49 -45.81 -10.85
CA GLU A 254 13.66 -44.70 -9.89
C GLU A 254 14.24 -43.47 -10.57
N ALA A 255 15.25 -43.63 -11.44
CA ALA A 255 15.80 -42.53 -12.24
C ALA A 255 14.74 -41.89 -13.15
N ALA A 256 13.90 -42.69 -13.80
CA ALA A 256 12.79 -42.20 -14.61
C ALA A 256 11.72 -41.49 -13.76
N GLY A 257 11.42 -42.01 -12.56
CA GLY A 257 10.47 -41.39 -11.63
C GLY A 257 10.97 -40.05 -11.09
N ALA A 258 12.26 -39.95 -10.77
CA ALA A 258 12.89 -38.68 -10.42
C ALA A 258 12.75 -37.65 -11.55
N LEU A 259 12.95 -38.08 -12.81
CA LEU A 259 12.75 -37.21 -13.97
C LEU A 259 11.29 -36.73 -14.09
N VAL A 260 10.30 -37.61 -13.89
CA VAL A 260 8.88 -37.21 -13.87
C VAL A 260 8.62 -36.12 -12.83
N THR A 261 9.15 -36.28 -11.61
CA THR A 261 8.96 -35.25 -10.57
C THR A 261 9.62 -33.92 -10.92
N SER A 262 10.78 -33.95 -11.58
CA SER A 262 11.48 -32.76 -12.07
C SER A 262 10.67 -32.05 -13.16
N GLU A 263 10.21 -32.79 -14.18
CA GLU A 263 9.42 -32.23 -15.29
C GLU A 263 8.04 -31.74 -14.82
N GLN A 264 7.42 -32.41 -13.84
CA GLN A 264 6.19 -31.95 -13.22
C GLN A 264 6.37 -30.62 -12.49
N ALA A 265 7.49 -30.44 -11.77
CA ALA A 265 7.81 -29.18 -11.13
C ALA A 265 8.04 -28.06 -12.17
N ALA A 266 8.75 -28.36 -13.25
CA ALA A 266 8.95 -27.42 -14.36
C ALA A 266 7.62 -26.99 -14.99
N PHE A 267 6.72 -27.94 -15.29
CA PHE A 267 5.38 -27.66 -15.82
C PHE A 267 4.56 -26.75 -14.88
N ASN A 268 4.59 -27.03 -13.58
CA ASN A 268 3.89 -26.20 -12.59
C ASN A 268 4.44 -24.76 -12.54
N LEU A 269 5.75 -24.57 -12.65
CA LEU A 269 6.35 -23.24 -12.72
C LEU A 269 5.89 -22.47 -13.97
N GLU A 270 5.86 -23.14 -15.12
CA GLU A 270 5.39 -22.53 -16.38
C GLU A 270 3.89 -22.17 -16.32
N GLN A 271 3.08 -22.95 -15.60
CA GLN A 271 1.67 -22.60 -15.32
C GLN A 271 1.54 -21.34 -14.47
N VAL A 272 2.33 -21.22 -13.39
CA VAL A 272 2.31 -20.03 -12.53
C VAL A 272 2.70 -18.77 -13.30
N LYS A 273 3.72 -18.88 -14.16
CA LYS A 273 4.13 -17.78 -15.06
C LYS A 273 3.01 -17.39 -16.03
N LYS A 274 2.34 -18.36 -16.67
CA LYS A 274 1.18 -18.11 -17.53
C LYS A 274 0.06 -17.39 -16.76
N ALA A 275 -0.31 -17.87 -15.57
CA ALA A 275 -1.35 -17.28 -14.74
C ALA A 275 -1.00 -15.86 -14.25
N ARG A 276 0.29 -15.52 -14.13
CA ARG A 276 0.74 -14.15 -13.86
C ARG A 276 0.49 -13.24 -15.07
N LEU A 277 0.84 -13.68 -16.28
CA LEU A 277 0.62 -12.93 -17.52
C LEU A 277 -0.87 -12.74 -17.81
N GLU A 278 -1.71 -13.77 -17.59
CA GLU A 278 -3.17 -13.67 -17.76
C GLU A 278 -3.78 -12.62 -16.82
N ARG A 279 -3.30 -12.54 -15.57
CA ARG A 279 -3.72 -11.48 -14.65
C ARG A 279 -3.26 -10.10 -15.10
N GLN A 280 -2.05 -9.97 -15.63
CA GLN A 280 -1.57 -8.70 -16.17
C GLN A 280 -2.39 -8.27 -17.40
N LEU A 281 -2.76 -9.22 -18.26
CA LEU A 281 -3.64 -8.96 -19.40
C LEU A 281 -5.03 -8.48 -18.95
N ALA A 282 -5.61 -9.14 -17.93
CA ALA A 282 -6.87 -8.70 -17.35
C ALA A 282 -6.77 -7.29 -16.74
N ASN A 283 -5.61 -6.94 -16.17
CA ASN A 283 -5.35 -5.60 -15.63
C ASN A 283 -5.17 -4.52 -16.71
N CYS A 284 -4.98 -4.88 -17.99
CA CYS A 284 -4.96 -3.92 -19.09
C CYS A 284 -6.36 -3.34 -19.37
N GLU A 285 -7.42 -4.07 -19.03
CA GLU A 285 -8.80 -3.60 -19.09
C GLU A 285 -9.28 -3.15 -17.72
N ILE A 286 -9.26 -1.84 -17.49
CA ILE A 286 -9.67 -1.29 -16.21
C ILE A 286 -11.17 -0.98 -16.25
N LYS A 287 -11.93 -1.67 -15.40
CA LYS A 287 -13.39 -1.50 -15.24
C LYS A 287 -13.73 -0.65 -14.02
N ALA A 288 -14.89 -0.01 -14.06
CA ALA A 288 -15.38 0.82 -12.97
C ALA A 288 -15.73 -0.04 -11.74
N PRO A 289 -15.12 0.19 -10.56
CA PRO A 289 -15.45 -0.56 -9.35
C PRO A 289 -16.78 -0.14 -8.71
N GLN A 290 -17.28 1.06 -9.03
CA GLN A 290 -18.53 1.61 -8.53
C GLN A 290 -19.13 2.59 -9.54
N ASN A 291 -20.39 2.95 -9.32
CA ASN A 291 -21.05 4.03 -10.06
C ASN A 291 -20.40 5.37 -9.69
N GLY A 292 -20.26 6.26 -10.66
CA GLY A 292 -19.72 7.60 -10.42
C GLY A 292 -19.48 8.37 -11.71
N ILE A 293 -18.93 9.58 -11.56
CA ILE A 293 -18.50 10.41 -12.67
C ILE A 293 -16.99 10.26 -12.90
N VAL A 294 -16.57 10.17 -14.15
CA VAL A 294 -15.15 10.03 -14.49
C VAL A 294 -14.45 11.38 -14.37
N ILE A 295 -13.47 11.49 -13.49
CA ILE A 295 -12.58 12.66 -13.36
C ILE A 295 -11.15 12.21 -13.63
N TYR A 296 -10.42 12.94 -14.48
CA TYR A 296 -9.04 12.59 -14.78
C TYR A 296 -8.16 12.94 -13.58
N ALA A 297 -7.32 12.00 -13.16
CA ALA A 297 -6.35 12.22 -12.09
C ALA A 297 -5.11 12.96 -12.63
N ASN A 298 -5.34 14.12 -13.25
CA ASN A 298 -4.29 15.04 -13.62
C ASN A 298 -3.78 15.69 -12.34
N ASP A 299 -2.86 15.02 -11.66
CA ASP A 299 -2.20 15.60 -10.50
C ASP A 299 -1.41 16.81 -11.01
N GLN A 300 -1.92 18.02 -10.77
CA GLN A 300 -1.13 19.24 -10.84
C GLN A 300 -0.13 19.19 -9.66
N GLY A 301 0.77 18.22 -9.69
CA GLY A 301 1.83 18.06 -8.72
C GLY A 301 2.70 19.30 -8.80
N GLY A 302 2.52 20.18 -7.80
CA GLY A 302 3.30 21.39 -7.55
C GLY A 302 4.76 21.06 -7.23
N GLY A 303 5.50 20.61 -8.25
CA GLY A 303 6.95 20.60 -8.23
C GLY A 303 7.43 22.05 -8.23
N ARG A 304 7.70 22.58 -7.04
CA ARG A 304 8.57 23.75 -6.84
C ARG A 304 10.00 23.37 -7.22
N GLY A 305 10.22 23.17 -8.51
CA GLY A 305 11.50 22.82 -9.10
C GLY A 305 11.49 23.33 -10.53
N MET A 306 12.23 24.41 -10.75
CA MET A 306 12.50 24.99 -12.07
C MET A 306 13.07 23.87 -12.96
N GLY A 307 12.26 23.28 -13.85
CA GLY A 307 12.74 22.33 -14.86
C GLY A 307 11.93 21.04 -15.13
N SER A 308 10.82 20.75 -14.45
CA SER A 308 10.01 19.55 -14.77
C SER A 308 8.51 19.85 -14.85
N SER A 309 8.12 20.71 -15.79
CA SER A 309 6.73 20.85 -16.24
C SER A 309 6.36 19.75 -17.25
N SER A 310 6.41 18.50 -16.80
CA SER A 310 5.63 17.45 -17.45
C SER A 310 4.90 16.68 -16.35
N GLY A 311 3.96 17.36 -15.69
CA GLY A 311 2.88 16.64 -15.05
C GLY A 311 2.27 15.74 -16.12
N VAL A 312 2.29 14.43 -15.89
CA VAL A 312 1.81 13.44 -16.86
C VAL A 312 0.33 13.73 -17.08
N LYS A 313 0.01 14.38 -18.19
CA LYS A 313 -1.36 14.63 -18.59
C LYS A 313 -1.93 13.29 -19.03
N ILE A 314 -2.97 12.84 -18.35
CA ILE A 314 -3.67 11.61 -18.66
C ILE A 314 -4.55 11.90 -19.89
N GLU A 315 -4.20 11.30 -21.02
CA GLU A 315 -4.94 11.38 -22.28
C GLU A 315 -4.69 10.13 -23.13
N GLU A 316 -5.48 9.92 -24.18
CA GLU A 316 -5.26 8.80 -25.11
C GLU A 316 -3.86 8.92 -25.74
N GLY A 317 -3.11 7.83 -25.73
CA GLY A 317 -1.71 7.79 -26.14
C GLY A 317 -0.69 8.14 -25.04
N ALA A 318 -1.12 8.54 -23.84
CA ALA A 318 -0.20 8.81 -22.74
C ALA A 318 0.32 7.52 -22.08
N THR A 319 1.59 7.51 -21.69
CA THR A 319 2.19 6.40 -20.93
C THR A 319 1.95 6.57 -19.43
N VAL A 320 1.42 5.53 -18.79
CA VAL A 320 1.17 5.46 -17.35
C VAL A 320 2.12 4.49 -16.68
N ARG A 321 2.58 4.83 -15.48
CA ARG A 321 3.45 3.97 -14.65
C ARG A 321 2.63 3.04 -13.77
N ASP A 322 3.28 2.01 -13.24
CA ASP A 322 2.69 1.13 -12.22
C ASP A 322 2.24 1.95 -10.99
N ALA A 323 1.08 1.58 -10.44
CA ALA A 323 0.40 2.24 -9.32
C ALA A 323 0.06 3.74 -9.51
N GLN A 324 0.23 4.30 -10.72
CA GLN A 324 -0.17 5.68 -11.02
C GLN A 324 -1.69 5.78 -11.09
N THR A 325 -2.27 6.78 -10.41
CA THR A 325 -3.70 7.08 -10.50
C THR A 325 -4.04 7.66 -11.88
N ILE A 326 -5.00 7.05 -12.55
CA ILE A 326 -5.46 7.45 -13.90
C ILE A 326 -6.77 8.24 -13.78
N LEU A 327 -7.73 7.68 -13.03
CA LEU A 327 -9.07 8.23 -12.89
C LEU A 327 -9.49 8.29 -11.41
N ARG A 328 -10.38 9.22 -11.10
CA ARG A 328 -11.13 9.28 -9.83
C ARG A 328 -12.61 9.12 -10.13
N LEU A 329 -13.28 8.24 -9.39
CA LEU A 329 -14.70 7.98 -9.50
C LEU A 329 -15.39 8.34 -8.17
N PRO A 330 -15.68 9.63 -7.94
CA PRO A 330 -16.55 10.05 -6.86
C PRO A 330 -17.98 9.54 -7.09
N ASP A 331 -18.57 8.98 -6.03
CA ASP A 331 -19.99 8.62 -5.97
C ASP A 331 -20.85 9.89 -5.79
N LEU A 332 -21.76 10.16 -6.75
CA LEU A 332 -22.65 11.32 -6.73
C LEU A 332 -23.88 11.13 -5.84
N SER A 333 -24.22 9.89 -5.44
CA SER A 333 -25.39 9.62 -4.60
C SER A 333 -25.16 10.04 -3.14
N ASN A 334 -23.91 10.05 -2.69
CA ASN A 334 -23.54 10.35 -1.30
C ASN A 334 -22.60 11.54 -1.25
N MET A 335 -23.13 12.75 -1.44
CA MET A 335 -22.35 13.98 -1.33
C MET A 335 -22.26 14.50 0.11
N GLN A 336 -21.10 15.05 0.45
CA GLN A 336 -20.85 15.70 1.73
C GLN A 336 -20.11 17.02 1.51
N VAL A 337 -20.20 17.93 2.46
CA VAL A 337 -19.45 19.19 2.45
C VAL A 337 -18.32 19.09 3.46
N LYS A 338 -17.09 19.27 2.99
CA LYS A 338 -15.92 19.51 3.83
C LYS A 338 -15.79 21.01 4.06
N MET A 339 -16.25 21.48 5.22
CA MET A 339 -16.05 22.87 5.64
C MET A 339 -14.77 23.01 6.47
N THR A 340 -14.12 24.16 6.38
CA THR A 340 -13.01 24.49 7.26
C THR A 340 -13.47 25.47 8.34
N VAL A 341 -13.23 25.12 9.60
CA VAL A 341 -13.68 25.92 10.75
C VAL A 341 -12.46 26.31 11.58
N HIS A 342 -12.36 27.59 11.91
CA HIS A 342 -11.28 28.13 12.74
C HIS A 342 -11.30 27.55 14.17
N GLU A 343 -10.14 27.30 14.78
CA GLU A 343 -9.97 26.74 16.13
C GLU A 343 -10.93 27.35 17.18
N SER A 344 -11.10 28.68 17.17
CA SER A 344 -11.97 29.40 18.12
C SER A 344 -13.47 29.06 18.03
N LYS A 345 -13.93 28.47 16.92
CA LYS A 345 -15.33 28.10 16.69
C LYS A 345 -15.57 26.59 16.79
N VAL A 346 -14.53 25.77 16.56
CA VAL A 346 -14.60 24.30 16.54
C VAL A 346 -15.04 23.72 17.88
N GLU A 347 -14.60 24.30 19.00
CA GLU A 347 -14.97 23.84 20.35
C GLU A 347 -16.48 23.87 20.62
N ARG A 348 -17.22 24.72 19.89
CA ARG A 348 -18.67 24.86 20.04
C ARG A 348 -19.45 23.86 19.19
N LEU A 349 -18.80 23.20 18.23
CA LEU A 349 -19.42 22.24 17.33
C LEU A 349 -19.45 20.84 17.94
N LYS A 350 -20.54 20.12 17.71
CA LYS A 350 -20.69 18.71 18.10
C LYS A 350 -21.23 17.89 16.93
N VAL A 351 -20.81 16.63 16.88
CA VAL A 351 -21.34 15.65 15.92
C VAL A 351 -22.86 15.50 16.12
N GLY A 352 -23.60 15.49 15.02
CA GLY A 352 -25.07 15.38 15.00
C GLY A 352 -25.84 16.70 14.97
N MET A 353 -25.17 17.85 15.11
CA MET A 353 -25.84 19.15 15.00
C MET A 353 -26.44 19.37 13.60
N PRO A 354 -27.64 19.97 13.51
CA PRO A 354 -28.26 20.30 12.23
C PRO A 354 -27.53 21.48 11.58
N ALA A 355 -27.34 21.40 10.28
CA ALA A 355 -26.70 22.43 9.47
C ALA A 355 -27.53 22.72 8.22
N SER A 356 -27.65 24.00 7.85
CA SER A 356 -28.18 24.41 6.56
C SER A 356 -27.01 24.60 5.60
N VAL A 357 -27.06 23.93 4.45
CA VAL A 357 -26.03 23.98 3.43
C VAL A 357 -26.60 24.72 2.22
N LYS A 358 -26.05 25.89 1.92
CA LYS A 358 -26.41 26.68 0.75
C LYS A 358 -25.36 26.49 -0.35
N ILE A 359 -25.77 25.95 -1.49
CA ILE A 359 -24.92 25.73 -2.66
C ILE A 359 -25.53 26.50 -3.82
N SER A 360 -24.80 27.50 -4.31
CA SER A 360 -25.33 28.49 -5.26
C SER A 360 -26.63 29.12 -4.72
N ASP A 361 -27.78 28.80 -5.31
CA ASP A 361 -29.12 29.31 -4.92
C ASP A 361 -30.03 28.22 -4.31
N ARG A 362 -29.50 27.03 -4.03
CA ARG A 362 -30.26 25.91 -3.44
C ARG A 362 -29.86 25.69 -1.99
N GLU A 363 -30.86 25.51 -1.12
CA GLU A 363 -30.67 25.19 0.29
C GLU A 363 -30.95 23.71 0.54
N PHE A 364 -30.02 23.05 1.24
CA PHE A 364 -30.12 21.65 1.62
C PHE A 364 -29.98 21.52 3.13
N GLN A 365 -30.73 20.59 3.72
CA GLN A 365 -30.59 20.26 5.12
C GLN A 365 -29.52 19.18 5.29
N GLY A 366 -28.61 19.39 6.24
CA GLY A 366 -27.52 18.48 6.54
C GLY A 366 -27.30 18.29 8.04
N LYS A 367 -26.41 17.35 8.37
CA LYS A 367 -25.98 17.09 9.74
C LYS A 367 -24.46 16.92 9.79
N ILE A 368 -23.85 17.39 10.87
CA ILE A 368 -22.42 17.16 11.12
C ILE A 368 -22.21 15.67 11.40
N VAL A 369 -21.34 15.03 10.62
CA VAL A 369 -20.97 13.61 10.81
C VAL A 369 -19.62 13.49 11.52
N THR A 370 -18.64 14.27 11.09
CA THR A 370 -17.26 14.16 11.60
C THR A 370 -16.67 15.55 11.78
N ILE A 371 -15.93 15.72 12.87
CA ILE A 371 -15.07 16.88 13.12
C ILE A 371 -13.65 16.33 13.23
N ALA A 372 -12.72 16.83 12.42
CA ALA A 372 -11.33 16.40 12.46
C ALA A 372 -10.73 16.72 13.83
N ASN A 373 -9.95 15.78 14.37
CA ASN A 373 -9.21 15.95 15.62
C ASN A 373 -7.84 16.62 15.42
N GLN A 374 -7.44 16.83 14.16
CA GLN A 374 -6.20 17.48 13.76
C GLN A 374 -6.54 18.63 12.81
N PRO A 375 -5.81 19.75 12.89
CA PRO A 375 -5.98 20.84 11.93
C PRO A 375 -5.55 20.37 10.54
N GLU A 376 -6.25 20.83 9.52
CA GLU A 376 -5.81 20.64 8.14
C GLU A 376 -4.49 21.40 7.92
N PRO A 377 -3.50 20.82 7.22
CA PRO A 377 -2.27 21.51 6.90
C PRO A 377 -2.58 22.71 6.01
N GLY A 378 -2.58 23.90 6.61
CA GLY A 378 -2.73 25.17 5.89
C GLY A 378 -1.58 25.42 4.93
N SER A 379 -1.81 26.27 3.92
CA SER A 379 -0.76 26.71 3.00
C SER A 379 0.45 27.24 3.78
N TRP A 380 1.67 26.88 3.37
CA TRP A 380 2.94 27.30 3.99
C TRP A 380 3.06 28.83 4.20
N MET A 381 2.30 29.64 3.43
CA MET A 381 2.25 31.11 3.58
C MET A 381 1.43 31.58 4.78
N ASN A 382 0.54 30.75 5.33
CA ASN A 382 -0.38 31.08 6.42
C ASN A 382 -0.34 30.00 7.53
N ALA A 383 0.84 29.71 8.07
CA ALA A 383 1.04 28.70 9.11
C ALA A 383 0.31 28.98 10.45
N ASN A 384 -0.18 30.21 10.65
CA ASN A 384 -0.81 30.63 11.91
C ASN A 384 -2.35 30.44 11.94
N LEU A 385 -2.97 30.06 10.82
CA LEU A 385 -4.42 29.84 10.74
C LEU A 385 -4.72 28.34 10.92
N LYS A 386 -5.10 27.94 12.13
CA LYS A 386 -5.51 26.56 12.41
C LYS A 386 -6.97 26.37 12.06
N GLU A 387 -7.21 25.66 10.97
CA GLU A 387 -8.54 25.27 10.53
C GLU A 387 -8.73 23.77 10.74
N TYR A 388 -9.89 23.38 11.25
CA TYR A 388 -10.27 21.98 11.40
C TYR A 388 -11.33 21.64 10.36
N ALA A 389 -11.10 20.57 9.61
CA ALA A 389 -12.09 20.07 8.66
C ALA A 389 -13.30 19.50 9.41
N THR A 390 -14.48 19.98 9.08
CA THR A 390 -15.75 19.45 9.56
C THR A 390 -16.55 18.94 8.36
N ILE A 391 -16.99 17.69 8.44
CA ILE A 391 -17.73 17.01 7.37
C ILE A 391 -19.22 17.05 7.70
N VAL A 392 -19.99 17.65 6.80
CA VAL A 392 -21.45 17.72 6.86
C VAL A 392 -22.04 16.84 5.77
N LYS A 393 -22.84 15.86 6.17
CA LYS A 393 -23.60 15.04 5.23
C LYS A 393 -24.82 15.82 4.76
N ILE A 394 -24.98 15.95 3.45
CA ILE A 394 -26.16 16.57 2.84
C ILE A 394 -27.26 15.51 2.77
N GLY A 395 -28.49 15.88 3.14
CA GLY A 395 -29.68 15.06 2.91
C GLY A 395 -30.44 15.49 1.65
N GLY A 396 -31.00 14.52 0.93
CA GLY A 396 -31.78 14.75 -0.30
C GLY A 396 -31.12 14.20 -1.56
N GLU A 397 -31.85 14.23 -2.68
CA GLU A 397 -31.30 13.88 -3.99
C GLU A 397 -30.36 14.97 -4.47
N ALA A 398 -29.09 14.61 -4.65
CA ALA A 398 -28.00 15.49 -5.06
C ALA A 398 -27.99 15.74 -6.58
N ASP A 399 -29.16 15.84 -7.22
CA ASP A 399 -29.22 15.94 -8.68
C ASP A 399 -28.67 17.29 -9.18
N GLY A 400 -27.73 17.21 -10.13
CA GLY A 400 -26.97 18.35 -10.63
C GLY A 400 -25.95 18.97 -9.66
N LEU A 401 -25.59 18.29 -8.56
CA LEU A 401 -24.47 18.69 -7.70
C LEU A 401 -23.15 18.12 -8.24
N LYS A 402 -22.13 18.97 -8.36
CA LYS A 402 -20.80 18.56 -8.84
C LYS A 402 -19.77 18.61 -7.71
N PRO A 403 -18.81 17.66 -7.65
CA PRO A 403 -17.67 17.76 -6.76
C PRO A 403 -16.93 19.10 -6.94
N ALA A 404 -16.32 19.58 -5.86
CA ALA A 404 -15.60 20.85 -5.78
C ALA A 404 -16.45 22.12 -5.97
N MET A 405 -17.79 22.04 -5.91
CA MET A 405 -18.63 23.23 -5.73
C MET A 405 -18.41 23.84 -4.34
N THR A 406 -18.39 25.18 -4.28
CA THR A 406 -18.37 25.92 -3.01
C THR A 406 -19.74 25.87 -2.36
N ALA A 407 -19.77 25.57 -1.06
CA ALA A 407 -20.95 25.56 -0.23
C ALA A 407 -20.75 26.49 0.96
N GLU A 408 -21.77 27.26 1.29
CA GLU A 408 -21.84 28.00 2.55
C GLU A 408 -22.63 27.14 3.54
N VAL A 409 -22.02 26.81 4.68
CA VAL A 409 -22.68 25.98 5.69
C VAL A 409 -22.92 26.79 6.94
N GLU A 410 -24.19 26.89 7.32
CA GLU A 410 -24.65 27.50 8.55
C GLU A 410 -25.02 26.40 9.55
N VAL A 411 -24.19 26.20 10.56
CA VAL A 411 -24.45 25.22 11.64
C VAL A 411 -25.24 25.88 12.75
N LEU A 412 -26.35 25.27 13.15
CA LEU A 412 -27.13 25.71 14.31
C LEU A 412 -26.53 25.13 15.60
N ILE A 413 -25.91 25.98 16.43
CA ILE A 413 -25.30 25.59 17.72
C ILE A 413 -26.37 25.53 18.81
N ALA A 414 -27.20 26.57 18.88
CA ALA A 414 -28.24 26.69 19.90
C ALA A 414 -29.42 27.49 19.35
N ASP A 415 -30.62 27.01 19.67
CA ASP A 415 -31.88 27.71 19.48
C ASP A 415 -32.51 27.90 20.85
N LEU A 416 -32.25 29.07 21.44
CA LEU A 416 -32.79 29.43 22.75
C LEU A 416 -34.00 30.33 22.53
N SER A 417 -35.18 29.85 22.93
CA SER A 417 -36.41 30.61 22.97
C SER A 417 -36.71 31.07 24.39
N ASP A 418 -37.35 32.23 24.53
CA ASP A 418 -37.76 32.82 25.82
C ASP A 418 -36.61 33.27 26.76
N ILE A 419 -35.51 33.79 26.20
CA ILE A 419 -34.38 34.33 26.98
C ILE A 419 -34.27 35.85 26.90
N LEU A 420 -33.75 36.50 27.94
CA LEU A 420 -33.52 37.94 27.96
C LEU A 420 -32.40 38.30 26.97
N THR A 421 -32.77 39.04 25.92
CA THR A 421 -31.83 39.45 24.88
C THR A 421 -31.63 40.95 24.87
N VAL A 422 -30.39 41.37 24.68
CA VAL A 422 -30.04 42.78 24.49
C VAL A 422 -29.10 42.95 23.31
N PRO A 423 -29.28 43.97 22.45
CA PRO A 423 -28.39 44.23 21.33
C PRO A 423 -26.92 44.39 21.76
N VAL A 424 -25.99 43.89 20.94
CA VAL A 424 -24.53 44.00 21.18
C VAL A 424 -24.10 45.44 21.46
N SER A 425 -24.75 46.41 20.81
CA SER A 425 -24.49 47.83 20.97
C SER A 425 -24.79 48.39 22.36
N CYS A 426 -25.55 47.68 23.22
CA CYS A 426 -25.86 48.14 24.57
C CYS A 426 -24.86 47.64 25.62
N VAL A 427 -24.00 46.68 25.28
CA VAL A 427 -23.05 46.05 26.19
C VAL A 427 -21.66 46.63 25.95
N VAL A 428 -20.99 47.10 27.01
CA VAL A 428 -19.59 47.54 26.93
C VAL A 428 -18.72 46.62 27.77
N GLU A 429 -17.70 46.05 27.14
CA GLU A 429 -16.66 45.30 27.83
C GLU A 429 -15.60 46.26 28.38
N GLN A 430 -15.39 46.23 29.70
CA GLN A 430 -14.33 46.98 30.39
C GLN A 430 -13.60 46.03 31.33
N GLY A 431 -12.28 45.86 31.15
CA GLY A 431 -11.45 45.02 32.01
C GLY A 431 -11.87 43.53 32.07
N GLY A 432 -12.51 43.01 31.02
CA GLY A 432 -13.03 41.63 30.98
C GLY A 432 -14.38 41.43 31.69
N ARG A 433 -15.05 42.51 32.11
CA ARG A 433 -16.42 42.48 32.65
C ARG A 433 -17.37 43.20 31.70
N PHE A 434 -18.51 42.57 31.41
CA PHE A 434 -19.57 43.17 30.60
C PHE A 434 -20.43 44.06 31.49
N ASN A 435 -20.69 45.30 31.05
CA ASN A 435 -21.54 46.23 31.75
C ASN A 435 -22.58 46.82 30.80
N ALA A 436 -23.78 47.06 31.30
CA ALA A 436 -24.80 47.87 30.63
C ALA A 436 -25.22 49.03 31.52
N TRP A 437 -25.74 50.09 30.89
CA TRP A 437 -26.28 51.25 31.59
C TRP A 437 -27.79 51.22 31.50
N VAL A 438 -28.44 51.10 32.65
CA VAL A 438 -29.90 51.16 32.78
C VAL A 438 -30.32 52.61 33.03
N VAL A 439 -31.38 53.05 32.36
CA VAL A 439 -31.94 54.39 32.50
C VAL A 439 -32.87 54.42 33.72
N SER A 440 -32.39 54.98 34.83
CA SER A 440 -33.15 55.08 36.09
C SER A 440 -33.88 56.43 36.25
N GLY A 441 -33.81 57.32 35.25
CA GLY A 441 -34.49 58.62 35.19
C GLY A 441 -33.95 59.51 34.05
N PRO A 442 -34.51 60.71 33.82
CA PRO A 442 -33.99 61.62 32.79
C PRO A 442 -32.53 61.98 33.08
N ASN A 443 -31.64 61.56 32.18
CA ASN A 443 -30.19 61.79 32.24
C ASN A 443 -29.44 61.13 33.42
N LYS A 444 -30.01 60.07 34.03
CA LYS A 444 -29.32 59.24 35.03
C LYS A 444 -29.15 57.81 34.51
N PHE A 445 -27.90 57.40 34.37
CA PHE A 445 -27.51 56.08 33.88
C PHE A 445 -26.83 55.31 35.00
N GLU A 446 -27.39 54.15 35.37
CA GLU A 446 -26.83 53.29 36.40
C GLU A 446 -26.02 52.16 35.75
N ARG A 447 -24.73 52.08 36.08
CA ARG A 447 -23.85 51.01 35.61
C ARG A 447 -24.22 49.70 36.31
N ARG A 448 -24.48 48.67 35.51
CA ARG A 448 -24.87 47.36 35.99
C ARG A 448 -23.95 46.30 35.42
N PRO A 449 -23.25 45.53 36.28
CA PRO A 449 -22.45 44.41 35.80
C PRO A 449 -23.39 43.34 35.24
N LEU A 450 -23.05 42.82 34.06
CA LEU A 450 -23.80 41.78 33.37
C LEU A 450 -23.03 40.47 33.36
N THR A 451 -23.75 39.38 33.56
CA THR A 451 -23.27 38.04 33.23
C THR A 451 -23.91 37.62 31.92
N VAL A 452 -23.13 37.66 30.84
CA VAL A 452 -23.58 37.28 29.49
C VAL A 452 -23.44 35.78 29.26
N GLY A 453 -24.38 35.22 28.51
CA GLY A 453 -24.40 33.84 28.06
C GLY A 453 -23.86 33.69 26.64
N LEU A 454 -24.59 32.97 25.79
CA LEU A 454 -24.29 32.88 24.37
C LEU A 454 -24.56 34.23 23.68
N THR A 455 -23.86 34.47 22.58
CA THR A 455 -23.99 35.69 21.78
C THR A 455 -24.02 35.34 20.32
N ASN A 456 -24.78 36.12 19.54
CA ASN A 456 -24.61 36.20 18.09
C ASN A 456 -24.15 37.61 17.70
N ASP A 457 -24.07 37.90 16.41
CA ASP A 457 -23.58 39.20 15.90
C ASP A 457 -24.52 40.38 16.19
N LYS A 458 -25.74 40.12 16.68
CA LYS A 458 -26.80 41.13 16.86
C LYS A 458 -27.20 41.32 18.32
N VAL A 459 -27.23 40.26 19.12
CA VAL A 459 -27.76 40.23 20.49
C VAL A 459 -26.95 39.32 21.42
N PHE A 460 -26.86 39.71 22.69
CA PHE A 460 -26.36 38.90 23.80
C PHE A 460 -27.51 38.26 24.56
N GLU A 461 -27.32 37.01 25.00
CA GLU A 461 -28.07 36.41 26.09
C GLU A 461 -27.61 37.00 27.42
N ILE A 462 -28.54 37.43 28.27
CA ILE A 462 -28.24 37.87 29.63
C ILE A 462 -28.73 36.81 30.61
N LYS A 463 -27.79 36.26 31.40
CA LYS A 463 -28.09 35.30 32.46
C LYS A 463 -28.37 35.99 33.79
N ASP A 464 -27.63 37.07 34.06
CA ASP A 464 -27.79 37.84 35.29
C ASP A 464 -27.43 39.32 35.09
N GLY A 465 -28.09 40.19 35.86
CA GLY A 465 -27.87 41.64 35.86
C GLY A 465 -29.06 42.46 35.36
N LEU A 466 -29.89 41.98 34.43
CA LEU A 466 -31.04 42.73 33.87
C LEU A 466 -32.36 41.98 34.06
N LYS A 467 -33.45 42.74 34.24
CA LYS A 467 -34.81 42.21 34.31
C LYS A 467 -35.58 42.55 33.05
N GLU A 468 -36.59 41.75 32.76
CA GLU A 468 -37.55 42.02 31.68
C GLU A 468 -38.23 43.38 31.91
N GLY A 469 -38.22 44.25 30.90
CA GLY A 469 -38.77 45.60 30.98
C GLY A 469 -37.77 46.69 31.39
N ASP A 470 -36.53 46.36 31.76
CA ASP A 470 -35.49 47.37 32.02
C ASP A 470 -35.16 48.15 30.72
N VAL A 471 -34.96 49.46 30.81
CA VAL A 471 -34.59 50.30 29.66
C VAL A 471 -33.08 50.52 29.65
N VAL A 472 -32.39 49.92 28.68
CA VAL A 472 -30.92 50.01 28.53
C VAL A 472 -30.52 50.97 27.42
N LEU A 473 -29.36 51.60 27.57
CA LEU A 473 -28.83 52.57 26.61
C LEU A 473 -28.16 51.88 25.40
N LEU A 474 -28.54 52.25 24.18
CA LEU A 474 -27.84 51.85 22.95
C LEU A 474 -26.60 52.72 22.77
N ASN A 475 -25.45 52.08 22.52
CA ASN A 475 -24.14 52.69 22.36
C ASN A 475 -23.70 53.59 23.55
N PRO A 476 -23.47 53.01 24.75
CA PRO A 476 -23.10 53.76 25.94
C PRO A 476 -21.80 54.58 25.79
N LYS A 477 -20.87 54.13 24.94
CA LYS A 477 -19.61 54.85 24.63
C LYS A 477 -19.84 56.23 24.00
N ALA A 478 -20.99 56.46 23.36
CA ALA A 478 -21.27 57.75 22.73
C ALA A 478 -21.68 58.83 23.75
N MET A 479 -22.38 58.46 24.83
CA MET A 479 -23.05 59.39 25.73
C MET A 479 -22.53 59.40 27.17
N VAL A 480 -21.86 58.35 27.62
CA VAL A 480 -21.35 58.25 29.00
C VAL A 480 -19.82 58.30 28.99
N GLU A 481 -19.22 59.29 29.67
CA GLU A 481 -17.76 59.44 29.77
C GLU A 481 -17.10 58.22 30.45
N GLU A 482 -17.78 57.63 31.43
CA GLU A 482 -17.35 56.40 32.12
C GLU A 482 -17.36 55.16 31.22
N ALA A 483 -18.16 55.15 30.15
CA ALA A 483 -18.14 54.09 29.14
C ALA A 483 -16.99 54.26 28.13
N ARG A 484 -16.47 55.49 27.94
CA ARG A 484 -15.30 55.78 27.07
C ARG A 484 -13.96 55.48 27.72
N LYS A 485 -13.86 55.54 29.06
CA LYS A 485 -12.63 55.21 29.77
C LYS A 485 -12.39 53.70 29.68
N GLU A 486 -11.53 53.28 28.76
CA GLU A 486 -10.97 51.93 28.80
C GLU A 486 -9.93 51.87 29.92
N GLU A 487 -10.18 51.04 30.94
CA GLU A 487 -9.14 50.73 31.93
C GLU A 487 -7.99 49.99 31.21
N PRO A 488 -6.72 50.34 31.47
CA PRO A 488 -5.59 49.70 30.80
C PRO A 488 -5.59 48.19 31.07
N ARG A 489 -5.53 47.38 30.02
CA ARG A 489 -5.14 45.97 30.10
C ARG A 489 -3.70 45.91 30.61
N ASN A 490 -3.52 45.73 31.92
CA ASN A 490 -2.24 45.27 32.44
C ASN A 490 -1.99 43.87 31.89
N GLY A 491 -0.95 43.73 31.05
CA GLY A 491 -0.42 42.43 30.65
C GLY A 491 0.16 41.68 31.84
N PRO A 492 0.42 40.36 31.73
CA PRO A 492 1.16 39.64 32.76
C PRO A 492 2.61 40.15 32.75
N GLN A 493 3.04 40.80 33.83
CA GLN A 493 4.44 41.06 34.09
C GLN A 493 5.07 39.84 34.76
N GLU A 494 6.13 39.35 34.14
CA GLU A 494 7.15 38.49 34.74
C GLU A 494 7.69 39.08 36.05
N GLY A 495 7.80 38.21 37.06
CA GLY A 495 8.77 38.35 38.16
C GLY A 495 8.29 39.03 39.45
N ASP A 496 7.61 38.29 40.32
CA ASP A 496 8.19 37.82 41.59
C ASP A 496 7.17 37.01 42.41
N THR A 497 7.40 35.70 42.52
CA THR A 497 6.62 34.82 43.39
C THR A 497 7.48 34.37 44.56
N ASN A 498 7.29 34.99 45.73
CA ASN A 498 7.41 34.25 46.99
C ASN A 498 6.84 34.99 48.21
N LYS A 499 5.84 34.33 48.84
CA LYS A 499 5.53 34.30 50.29
C LYS A 499 4.96 35.58 50.92
N LYS A 500 3.94 35.56 51.78
CA LYS A 500 3.15 34.57 52.56
C LYS A 500 1.84 35.32 52.92
N PHE A 501 0.68 34.74 53.20
CA PHE A 501 0.30 33.77 54.24
C PHE A 501 -1.00 33.09 53.74
N GLY A 502 -1.29 31.80 53.95
CA GLY A 502 -0.96 30.93 55.08
C GLY A 502 -2.27 30.59 55.81
N ALA A 503 -2.72 29.35 55.64
CA ALA A 503 -3.93 28.78 56.24
C ALA A 503 -3.87 28.64 57.78
N ALA A 504 -5.05 28.56 58.42
CA ALA A 504 -5.34 27.86 59.69
C ALA A 504 -6.86 27.58 59.72
N ALA A 505 -7.42 26.43 60.14
CA ALA A 505 -7.06 25.41 61.12
C ALA A 505 -7.51 24.00 60.62
N LEU A 506 -7.02 22.84 61.07
CA LEU A 506 -6.84 22.29 62.44
C LEU A 506 -5.43 21.69 62.62
N LYS A 507 -4.65 22.04 63.68
CA LYS A 507 -4.57 21.46 65.06
C LYS A 507 -4.27 19.94 65.07
N SER A 508 -3.30 19.40 65.81
CA SER A 508 -2.49 19.89 66.94
C SER A 508 -1.30 18.96 67.23
N GLU A 509 -0.15 19.59 67.44
CA GLU A 509 1.00 19.36 68.36
C GLU A 509 1.48 18.01 68.95
N PRO A 510 2.78 17.95 69.35
CA PRO A 510 3.61 16.75 69.40
C PRO A 510 4.24 16.44 70.78
N ASN A 511 4.84 15.26 70.94
CA ASN A 511 6.20 15.10 71.50
C ASN A 511 6.64 13.64 71.52
N GLY A 512 7.95 13.39 71.46
CA GLY A 512 8.54 12.19 72.06
C GLY A 512 9.59 11.43 71.24
N SER A 513 10.83 11.80 71.51
CA SER A 513 12.10 11.07 71.40
C SER A 513 12.13 9.54 71.60
N GLU A 514 13.19 8.96 71.03
CA GLU A 514 14.02 7.82 71.51
C GLU A 514 13.77 6.36 71.07
N LYS A 515 14.84 5.82 70.46
CA LYS A 515 15.55 4.53 70.70
C LYS A 515 15.02 3.18 70.15
N LYS A 516 15.97 2.56 69.43
CA LYS A 516 16.36 1.12 69.40
C LYS A 516 15.35 0.19 68.72
N SER A 517 15.75 -0.87 67.99
CA SER A 517 16.96 -1.69 68.00
C SER A 517 16.94 -2.69 66.84
N HIS A 518 18.16 -3.08 66.44
CA HIS A 518 18.55 -4.39 65.87
C HIS A 518 18.07 -4.70 64.44
N GLY A 519 18.89 -5.23 63.54
CA GLY A 519 20.27 -5.73 63.62
C GLY A 519 20.53 -6.43 62.29
N GLY A 520 21.54 -6.00 61.53
CA GLY A 520 22.79 -6.77 61.33
C GLY A 520 22.82 -7.27 59.88
N GLU A 521 23.69 -6.76 58.99
CA GLU A 521 25.11 -7.13 58.84
C GLU A 521 25.30 -8.66 58.71
N LYS A 522 26.07 -9.25 57.78
CA LYS A 522 27.27 -8.78 57.08
C LYS A 522 27.72 -9.85 56.06
N LYS A 523 28.27 -9.39 54.94
CA LYS A 523 29.55 -9.75 54.30
C LYS A 523 30.00 -11.21 54.04
N VAL A 524 30.44 -11.40 52.78
CA VAL A 524 31.76 -11.90 52.29
C VAL A 524 32.13 -13.37 52.53
N ALA A 525 32.39 -14.12 51.45
CA ALA A 525 33.71 -14.66 51.08
C ALA A 525 33.61 -15.79 50.03
N ASN A 526 34.39 -15.64 48.97
CA ASN A 526 35.23 -16.59 48.23
C ASN A 526 35.09 -18.12 48.27
N ASP A 527 35.54 -18.65 47.11
CA ASP A 527 36.16 -19.94 46.81
C ASP A 527 35.27 -21.18 46.75
N ASP A 528 35.14 -21.75 45.54
CA ASP A 528 35.76 -23.05 45.27
C ASP A 528 35.68 -23.44 43.78
N LYS A 529 36.83 -23.87 43.27
CA LYS A 529 36.99 -24.70 42.06
C LYS A 529 37.13 -26.16 42.56
N PRO A 530 36.75 -27.17 41.78
CA PRO A 530 37.82 -27.94 41.12
C PRO A 530 37.48 -28.48 39.72
N ALA A 531 38.49 -29.14 39.15
CA ALA A 531 38.70 -29.55 37.77
C ALA A 531 38.09 -30.90 37.35
N GLY A 532 38.12 -31.18 36.03
CA GLY A 532 38.02 -32.52 35.41
C GLY A 532 37.62 -32.46 33.92
N ALA A 533 38.59 -32.38 32.98
CA ALA A 533 39.00 -33.46 32.04
C ALA A 533 37.86 -34.03 31.16
N GLY A 534 37.78 -33.69 29.86
CA GLY A 534 38.31 -34.54 28.78
C GLY A 534 37.42 -34.50 27.52
N PRO A 535 37.89 -34.98 26.34
CA PRO A 535 37.63 -34.36 25.03
C PRO A 535 36.69 -35.16 24.10
N ASN A 536 36.04 -34.49 23.14
CA ASN A 536 35.88 -34.91 21.74
C ASN A 536 34.84 -34.03 20.99
N ALA A 537 35.24 -33.52 19.83
CA ALA A 537 34.33 -33.16 18.73
C ALA A 537 33.92 -34.47 17.98
N PRO A 538 33.00 -34.48 16.98
CA PRO A 538 32.31 -33.37 16.33
C PRO A 538 30.79 -33.60 16.09
N ALA A 539 30.17 -32.63 15.42
CA ALA A 539 29.03 -32.74 14.47
C ALA A 539 27.80 -31.88 14.81
N THR A 540 27.53 -30.97 13.87
CA THR A 540 26.21 -30.61 13.30
C THR A 540 25.09 -30.21 14.25
N THR A 541 24.60 -28.97 14.14
CA THR A 541 23.32 -28.66 13.47
C THR A 541 22.90 -27.19 13.70
N SER A 542 22.32 -26.62 12.64
CA SER A 542 21.32 -25.55 12.56
C SER A 542 21.04 -24.64 13.76
N GLY A 543 21.04 -23.33 13.49
CA GLY A 543 20.30 -22.36 14.30
C GLY A 543 20.34 -20.99 13.65
N GLY A 544 19.37 -20.70 12.80
CA GLY A 544 19.24 -19.40 12.14
C GLY A 544 18.86 -18.28 13.12
N GLN A 545 19.31 -17.06 12.81
CA GLN A 545 18.79 -15.82 13.38
C GLN A 545 19.21 -14.62 12.50
N PRO A 546 18.63 -13.42 12.67
CA PRO A 546 17.66 -12.82 11.77
C PRO A 546 18.24 -11.67 10.91
N LYS A 547 17.57 -11.33 9.81
CA LYS A 547 17.93 -10.21 8.93
C LYS A 547 17.72 -8.87 9.64
N ALA A 548 18.80 -8.11 9.82
CA ALA A 548 18.80 -6.70 10.15
C ALA A 548 19.60 -5.91 9.09
N ALA A 549 19.05 -4.75 8.72
CA ALA A 549 19.66 -3.56 8.10
C ALA A 549 20.57 -3.74 6.87
N GLY A 550 20.25 -3.02 5.79
CA GLY A 550 21.06 -2.94 4.57
C GLY A 550 22.49 -2.46 4.85
N GLY A 551 23.42 -3.41 4.88
CA GLY A 551 24.86 -3.16 4.94
C GLY A 551 25.44 -3.09 3.53
N PHE A 552 26.19 -2.03 3.25
CA PHE A 552 27.05 -1.91 2.07
C PHE A 552 28.01 -3.11 2.03
N LYS A 553 27.83 -4.03 1.06
CA LYS A 553 28.73 -5.18 0.91
C LYS A 553 30.07 -4.70 0.36
N MET A 554 31.15 -5.03 1.04
CA MET A 554 32.51 -4.74 0.60
C MET A 554 32.81 -5.50 -0.69
N PRO A 555 33.30 -4.85 -1.76
CA PRO A 555 33.76 -5.56 -2.95
C PRO A 555 35.01 -6.38 -2.60
N THR A 556 35.00 -7.65 -2.95
CA THR A 556 36.17 -8.53 -2.80
C THR A 556 37.10 -8.39 -4.01
N VAL A 557 38.40 -8.70 -3.83
CA VAL A 557 39.37 -8.74 -4.96
C VAL A 557 38.87 -9.64 -6.09
N ALA A 558 38.20 -10.75 -5.75
CA ALA A 558 37.62 -11.66 -6.74
C ALA A 558 36.43 -11.07 -7.52
N GLU A 559 35.70 -10.10 -6.97
CA GLU A 559 34.63 -9.40 -7.69
C GLU A 559 35.16 -8.29 -8.58
N ILE A 560 36.28 -7.65 -8.19
CA ILE A 560 36.97 -6.66 -9.01
C ILE A 560 37.59 -7.36 -10.23
N MET A 561 38.30 -8.47 -10.01
CA MET A 561 38.90 -9.28 -11.10
C MET A 561 37.89 -10.02 -11.98
N LYS A 562 36.57 -9.92 -11.73
CA LYS A 562 35.56 -10.39 -12.69
C LYS A 562 35.34 -9.43 -13.86
N GLN A 563 35.93 -8.23 -13.81
CA GLN A 563 35.88 -7.24 -14.89
C GLN A 563 36.97 -7.47 -15.94
N ASP A 564 37.97 -8.30 -15.62
CA ASP A 564 38.95 -8.85 -16.56
C ASP A 564 38.20 -9.76 -17.55
N THR A 565 37.90 -9.22 -18.73
CA THR A 565 37.04 -9.87 -19.72
C THR A 565 37.87 -10.68 -20.72
N ASP A 566 39.11 -10.26 -20.97
CA ASP A 566 40.06 -10.96 -21.83
C ASP A 566 40.85 -12.07 -21.13
N GLY A 567 40.80 -12.14 -19.80
CA GLY A 567 41.34 -13.20 -18.97
C GLY A 567 42.86 -13.13 -18.80
N ASP A 568 43.45 -11.95 -18.99
CA ASP A 568 44.90 -11.75 -18.94
C ASP A 568 45.45 -11.59 -17.51
N GLY A 569 44.57 -11.54 -16.51
CA GLY A 569 44.92 -11.40 -15.09
C GLY A 569 45.14 -9.96 -14.65
N LYS A 570 44.81 -8.98 -15.50
CA LYS A 570 44.81 -7.54 -15.25
C LYS A 570 43.48 -6.94 -15.75
N ILE A 571 43.18 -5.69 -15.37
CA ILE A 571 41.98 -4.99 -15.86
C ILE A 571 42.42 -3.74 -16.60
N SER A 572 42.01 -3.62 -17.87
CA SER A 572 42.27 -2.43 -18.68
C SER A 572 41.28 -1.29 -18.38
N LYS A 573 41.65 -0.05 -18.74
CA LYS A 573 40.79 1.12 -18.52
C LYS A 573 39.45 1.02 -19.27
N ASP A 574 39.39 0.29 -20.37
CA ASP A 574 38.17 0.15 -21.17
C ASP A 574 37.18 -0.86 -20.55
N GLU A 575 37.69 -1.91 -19.92
CA GLU A 575 36.92 -2.97 -19.25
C GLU A 575 36.38 -2.56 -17.87
N ALA A 576 36.95 -1.53 -17.28
CA ALA A 576 36.59 -1.07 -15.95
C ALA A 576 35.19 -0.45 -15.89
N SER A 577 34.46 -0.77 -14.81
CA SER A 577 33.19 -0.11 -14.48
C SER A 577 33.35 1.41 -14.25
N GLU A 578 32.29 2.21 -14.45
CA GLU A 578 32.34 3.68 -14.30
C GLU A 578 32.88 4.14 -12.94
N GLN A 579 32.59 3.39 -11.87
CA GLN A 579 33.08 3.67 -10.53
C GLN A 579 34.61 3.49 -10.42
N LEU A 580 35.18 2.49 -11.08
CA LEU A 580 36.63 2.25 -11.16
C LEU A 580 37.31 3.29 -12.06
N LYS A 581 36.69 3.64 -13.19
CA LYS A 581 37.18 4.70 -14.10
C LYS A 581 37.32 6.06 -13.41
N SER A 582 36.39 6.41 -12.52
CA SER A 582 36.41 7.69 -11.81
C SER A 582 37.61 7.88 -10.86
N ARG A 583 38.30 6.79 -10.49
CA ARG A 583 39.46 6.80 -9.58
C ARG A 583 40.66 6.06 -10.15
N TRP A 584 40.73 5.96 -11.48
CA TRP A 584 41.75 5.17 -12.19
C TRP A 584 43.18 5.52 -11.74
N GLU A 585 43.52 6.81 -11.81
CA GLU A 585 44.85 7.35 -11.44
C GLU A 585 45.21 7.15 -9.96
N GLN A 586 44.25 6.82 -9.09
CA GLN A 586 44.50 6.55 -7.67
C GLN A 586 44.67 5.05 -7.37
N ASN A 587 44.28 4.18 -8.30
CA ASN A 587 44.29 2.75 -8.12
C ASN A 587 45.43 2.07 -8.90
N ASP A 588 45.76 2.60 -10.08
CA ASP A 588 46.94 2.26 -10.89
C ASP A 588 48.16 2.92 -10.25
N THR A 589 48.86 2.17 -9.41
CA THR A 589 49.90 2.69 -8.51
C THR A 589 51.29 2.63 -9.17
N ASP A 590 51.50 1.69 -10.09
CA ASP A 590 52.73 1.59 -10.86
C ASP A 590 52.68 2.38 -12.20
N GLY A 591 51.50 2.86 -12.59
CA GLY A 591 51.30 3.69 -13.77
C GLY A 591 51.40 2.92 -15.08
N ASP A 592 51.22 1.60 -15.06
CA ASP A 592 51.34 0.73 -16.23
C ASP A 592 50.08 0.75 -17.12
N GLY A 593 48.99 1.40 -16.66
CA GLY A 593 47.74 1.54 -17.40
C GLY A 593 46.76 0.39 -17.20
N PHE A 594 47.10 -0.58 -16.35
CA PHE A 594 46.29 -1.75 -16.01
C PHE A 594 46.15 -1.87 -14.50
N LEU A 595 45.13 -2.58 -14.02
CA LEU A 595 45.00 -2.92 -12.60
C LEU A 595 45.27 -4.40 -12.40
N ASP A 596 46.38 -4.72 -11.73
CA ASP A 596 46.71 -6.10 -11.41
C ASP A 596 46.05 -6.57 -10.08
N ARG A 597 46.19 -7.87 -9.79
CA ARG A 597 45.62 -8.46 -8.57
C ARG A 597 46.20 -7.89 -7.27
N LYS A 598 47.43 -7.38 -7.29
CA LYS A 598 48.08 -6.77 -6.11
C LYS A 598 47.50 -5.38 -5.88
N GLU A 599 47.34 -4.58 -6.92
CA GLU A 599 46.75 -3.24 -6.85
C GLU A 599 45.27 -3.29 -6.48
N ALA A 600 44.52 -4.26 -7.02
CA ALA A 600 43.14 -4.52 -6.60
C ALA A 600 43.05 -4.89 -5.12
N LYS A 601 44.05 -5.59 -4.56
CA LYS A 601 44.12 -5.90 -3.13
C LYS A 601 44.42 -4.66 -2.29
N GLU A 602 45.37 -3.84 -2.72
CA GLU A 602 45.69 -2.57 -2.04
C GLU A 602 44.50 -1.60 -2.03
N MET A 603 43.76 -1.53 -3.13
CA MET A 603 42.52 -0.76 -3.23
C MET A 603 41.48 -1.23 -2.19
N VAL A 604 41.24 -2.53 -2.08
CA VAL A 604 40.30 -3.11 -1.10
C VAL A 604 40.77 -2.84 0.33
N ASP A 605 42.08 -2.93 0.60
CA ASP A 605 42.66 -2.65 1.92
C ASP A 605 42.52 -1.15 2.29
N ARG A 606 42.72 -0.24 1.34
CA ARG A 606 42.50 1.22 1.51
C ARG A 606 41.04 1.53 1.86
N ILE A 607 40.09 0.94 1.12
CA ILE A 607 38.65 1.11 1.37
C ILE A 607 38.25 0.54 2.73
N THR A 608 38.80 -0.62 3.09
CA THR A 608 38.56 -1.27 4.38
C THR A 608 39.07 -0.43 5.55
N LYS A 609 40.25 0.18 5.41
CA LYS A 609 40.82 1.08 6.42
C LYS A 609 39.97 2.35 6.59
N PHE A 610 39.56 2.98 5.50
CA PHE A 610 38.73 4.20 5.52
C PHE A 610 37.37 3.99 6.19
N ILE A 611 36.74 2.83 5.96
CA ILE A 611 35.44 2.49 6.59
C ILE A 611 35.61 2.16 8.08
N LYS A 612 36.67 1.44 8.46
CA LYS A 612 36.98 1.18 9.88
C LYS A 612 37.25 2.47 10.66
N GLU A 613 37.97 3.42 10.08
CA GLU A 613 38.24 4.72 10.69
C GLU A 613 36.94 5.54 10.87
N ARG A 614 36.00 5.47 9.92
CA ARG A 614 34.68 6.10 10.04
C ARG A 614 33.75 5.42 11.05
N GLN A 615 33.82 4.10 11.19
CA GLN A 615 33.01 3.37 12.19
C GLN A 615 33.56 3.50 13.62
N ALA A 616 34.86 3.74 13.78
CA ALA A 616 35.49 3.97 15.09
C ALA A 616 35.31 5.42 15.61
N GLY A 617 35.00 6.38 14.74
CA GLY A 617 34.86 7.81 15.06
C GLY A 617 33.41 8.33 15.14
N GLY A 618 32.49 7.57 15.77
CA GLY A 618 31.07 7.88 15.85
C GLY A 618 30.64 8.63 17.11
N GLY A 619 30.99 9.92 17.22
CA GLY A 619 30.40 10.87 18.17
C GLY A 619 30.47 12.27 17.58
N GLY A 620 29.33 12.86 17.22
CA GLY A 620 29.24 14.19 16.57
C GLY A 620 29.86 15.33 17.40
N PRO A 621 30.11 16.50 16.80
CA PRO A 621 29.00 17.42 16.56
C PRO A 621 29.10 18.26 15.27
N GLY A 622 27.96 18.84 14.89
CA GLY A 622 27.88 19.91 13.90
C GLY A 622 28.47 21.22 14.42
N GLY A 623 29.03 21.99 13.50
CA GLY A 623 29.56 23.33 13.73
C GLY A 623 30.60 23.66 12.67
N ALA A 624 30.21 24.43 11.65
CA ALA A 624 31.15 25.04 10.72
C ALA A 624 32.10 25.99 11.48
N PRO A 625 33.37 26.07 11.08
CA PRO A 625 33.88 27.40 10.73
C PRO A 625 34.89 27.45 9.59
N ALA A 626 34.85 28.60 8.90
CA ALA A 626 35.93 29.44 8.38
C ALA A 626 37.16 28.79 7.70
N GLY A 627 37.38 29.16 6.44
CA GLY A 627 38.66 28.99 5.75
C GLY A 627 39.75 29.95 6.25
N PRO A 628 41.01 29.57 6.02
CA PRO A 628 42.02 30.43 5.37
C PRO A 628 42.73 29.62 4.25
N GLY A 629 43.21 30.18 3.14
CA GLY A 629 44.18 31.26 3.03
C GLY A 629 45.60 30.68 2.84
N GLY A 630 46.04 30.61 1.58
CA GLY A 630 47.45 30.75 1.15
C GLY A 630 48.41 29.54 1.21
N GLN A 631 48.68 28.93 0.05
CA GLN A 631 49.93 29.14 -0.70
C GLN A 631 49.72 28.81 -2.18
#